data_AF-A0AA43JST2-F1
#
_entry.id   AF-A0AA43JST2-F1
#
_cell.length_a   1.000
_cell.length_b   1.000
_cell.length_c   1.000
_cell.angle_alpha   90.00
_cell.angle_beta   90.00
_cell.angle_gamma   90.00
#
_symmetry.space_group_name_H-M   'P 1'
#
loop_
_entity.id
_entity.type
_entity.pdbx_description
1 polymer ?
#
loop_
_entity_poly.entity_id
_entity_poly.type
_entity_poly.pdbx_seq_one_letter_code
_entity_poly.pdbx_strand_id
1 'polypeptide(L)'
;MSRLKAIYIPLLFFLSLAPMFSSPGSAWAATITVTANAPDALNGANGSCALREAIGNINNGATTYADCPPVGAYATADKIILPAGTYTNAIAGIAEDLNASGDLDILKTVTITGAGAAATTIHGGAIDRVMQILRPAAVTISGVL
;
A
#
# COMPACT_ATOMS: atom_id res chain seq x y z
N MET A 1 23.69 -61.91 -54.17
CA MET A 1 24.40 -60.83 -53.44
C MET A 1 23.63 -59.54 -53.64
N SER A 2 22.75 -59.16 -52.71
CA SER A 2 22.19 -57.80 -52.68
C SER A 2 21.90 -57.48 -51.22
N ARG A 3 22.63 -56.51 -50.65
CA ARG A 3 22.53 -56.10 -49.25
C ARG A 3 21.58 -54.91 -49.18
N LEU A 4 20.36 -55.13 -48.72
CA LEU A 4 19.45 -54.03 -48.37
C LEU A 4 19.78 -53.58 -46.94
N LYS A 5 20.40 -52.40 -46.79
CA LYS A 5 20.64 -51.76 -45.48
C LYS A 5 19.44 -50.87 -45.17
N ALA A 6 18.67 -51.21 -44.15
CA ALA A 6 17.64 -50.34 -43.61
C ALA A 6 18.30 -49.12 -42.92
N ILE A 7 18.02 -47.93 -43.42
CA ILE A 7 18.46 -46.65 -42.87
C ILE A 7 17.41 -46.21 -41.85
N TYR A 8 17.79 -46.18 -40.57
CA TYR A 8 17.03 -45.57 -39.48
C TYR A 8 17.42 -44.09 -39.42
N ILE A 9 16.46 -43.18 -39.68
CA ILE A 9 16.62 -41.73 -39.44
C ILE A 9 15.93 -41.45 -38.11
N PRO A 10 16.65 -41.16 -37.01
CA PRO A 10 15.99 -40.71 -35.79
C PRO A 10 15.51 -39.28 -36.02
N LEU A 11 14.21 -39.08 -35.84
CA LEU A 11 13.56 -37.78 -35.82
C LEU A 11 14.11 -36.99 -34.61
N LEU A 12 15.07 -36.09 -34.84
CA LEU A 12 15.60 -35.17 -33.85
C LEU A 12 14.55 -34.10 -33.53
N PHE A 13 13.87 -34.24 -32.40
CA PHE A 13 12.99 -33.21 -31.83
C PHE A 13 13.88 -32.10 -31.24
N PHE A 14 14.11 -31.03 -32.00
CA PHE A 14 14.76 -29.83 -31.46
C PHE A 14 13.77 -29.12 -30.53
N LEU A 15 13.88 -29.37 -29.22
CA LEU A 15 13.21 -28.59 -28.19
C LEU A 15 13.89 -27.21 -28.14
N SER A 16 13.36 -26.26 -28.90
CA SER A 16 13.84 -24.87 -28.88
C SER A 16 13.58 -24.26 -27.50
N LEU A 17 14.64 -24.14 -26.69
CA LEU A 17 14.61 -23.40 -25.43
C LEU A 17 14.54 -21.91 -25.77
N ALA A 18 13.32 -21.39 -25.94
CA ALA A 18 13.12 -19.95 -26.09
C ALA A 18 13.58 -19.27 -24.79
N PRO A 19 14.48 -18.28 -24.84
CA PRO A 19 14.84 -17.53 -23.65
C PRO A 19 13.59 -16.79 -23.17
N MET A 20 13.08 -17.16 -21.99
CA MET A 20 12.07 -16.38 -21.28
C MET A 20 12.72 -15.06 -20.89
N PHE A 21 12.53 -14.03 -21.73
CA PHE A 21 12.76 -12.66 -21.32
C PHE A 21 11.67 -12.29 -20.33
N SER A 22 11.96 -12.46 -19.04
CA SER A 22 11.18 -11.85 -17.97
C SER A 22 11.38 -10.33 -18.08
N SER A 23 10.40 -9.63 -18.62
CA SER A 23 10.34 -8.17 -18.50
C SER A 23 10.38 -7.84 -17.01
N PRO A 24 11.21 -6.88 -16.56
CA PRO A 24 11.10 -6.39 -15.20
C PRO A 24 9.68 -5.84 -15.05
N GLY A 25 8.86 -6.51 -14.24
CA GLY A 25 7.57 -5.96 -13.85
C GLY A 25 7.87 -4.66 -13.13
N SER A 26 7.42 -3.53 -13.67
CA SER A 26 7.44 -2.27 -12.92
C SER A 26 6.82 -2.56 -11.55
N ALA A 27 7.54 -2.28 -10.48
CA ALA A 27 6.95 -2.33 -9.14
C ALA A 27 6.00 -1.14 -9.03
N TRP A 28 4.73 -1.35 -9.37
CA TRP A 28 3.69 -0.36 -9.14
C TRP A 28 3.41 -0.36 -7.64
N ALA A 29 3.51 0.80 -7.01
CA ALA A 29 3.11 1.01 -5.63
C ALA A 29 2.08 2.12 -5.61
N ALA A 30 1.01 1.92 -4.84
CA ALA A 30 0.00 2.96 -4.67
C ALA A 30 0.62 4.11 -3.88
N THR A 31 0.40 5.33 -4.35
CA THR A 31 0.69 6.54 -3.59
C THR A 31 -0.60 7.28 -3.34
N ILE A 32 -1.00 7.41 -2.08
CA ILE A 32 -2.17 8.18 -1.65
C ILE A 32 -1.67 9.49 -1.06
N THR A 33 -2.19 10.63 -1.53
CA THR A 33 -1.92 11.93 -0.92
C THR A 33 -3.13 12.35 -0.08
N VAL A 34 -2.92 12.58 1.21
CA VAL A 34 -3.98 12.94 2.16
C VAL A 34 -4.33 14.42 2.00
N THR A 35 -5.59 14.78 2.21
CA THR A 35 -6.00 16.19 2.24
C THR A 35 -5.46 16.85 3.52
N ALA A 36 -4.81 18.00 3.39
CA ALA A 36 -4.24 18.72 4.54
C ALA A 36 -5.33 19.07 5.58
N ASN A 37 -5.10 18.72 6.85
CA ASN A 37 -6.04 18.93 7.96
C ASN A 37 -7.42 18.29 7.75
N ALA A 38 -7.50 17.23 6.93
CA ALA A 38 -8.73 16.46 6.80
C ALA A 38 -9.21 15.98 8.18
N PRO A 39 -10.51 16.14 8.51
CA PRO A 39 -11.05 15.60 9.75
C PRO A 39 -10.91 14.07 9.74
N ASP A 40 -10.64 13.49 10.91
CA ASP A 40 -10.69 12.04 11.06
C ASP A 40 -12.13 11.55 10.87
N ALA A 41 -12.32 10.75 9.81
CA ALA A 41 -13.59 10.23 9.38
C ALA A 41 -13.38 8.91 8.62
N LEU A 42 -14.45 8.12 8.49
CA LEU A 42 -14.51 6.93 7.65
C LEU A 42 -15.73 7.03 6.73
N ASN A 43 -15.80 8.10 5.94
CA ASN A 43 -16.90 8.30 5.00
C ASN A 43 -16.33 8.65 3.62
N GLY A 44 -16.21 7.64 2.76
CA GLY A 44 -15.57 7.78 1.46
C GLY A 44 -16.33 8.58 0.40
N ALA A 45 -17.16 9.56 0.78
CA ALA A 45 -17.81 10.51 -0.12
C ALA A 45 -17.93 11.94 0.45
N ASN A 46 -17.04 12.34 1.35
CA ASN A 46 -16.99 13.70 1.91
C ASN A 46 -16.11 14.68 1.11
N GLY A 47 -15.41 14.19 0.08
CA GLY A 47 -14.51 14.99 -0.77
C GLY A 47 -13.15 15.30 -0.15
N SER A 48 -12.79 14.66 0.97
CA SER A 48 -11.57 14.91 1.72
C SER A 48 -10.95 13.60 2.18
N CYS A 49 -9.86 13.19 1.53
CA CYS A 49 -9.08 12.03 1.98
C CYS A 49 -8.55 12.23 3.40
N ALA A 50 -9.14 11.55 4.39
CA ALA A 50 -8.64 11.51 5.76
C ALA A 50 -7.46 10.52 5.89
N LEU A 51 -6.60 10.73 6.89
CA LEU A 51 -5.47 9.83 7.14
C LEU A 51 -5.95 8.39 7.43
N ARG A 52 -7.02 8.25 8.22
CA ARG A 52 -7.62 6.96 8.53
C ARG A 52 -8.16 6.25 7.28
N GLU A 53 -8.78 6.98 6.37
CA GLU A 53 -9.25 6.44 5.08
C GLU A 53 -8.11 5.98 4.19
N ALA A 54 -7.04 6.78 4.10
CA ALA A 54 -5.84 6.41 3.36
C ALA A 54 -5.23 5.10 3.89
N ILE A 55 -5.09 4.98 5.23
CA ILE A 55 -4.61 3.76 5.89
C ILE A 55 -5.57 2.59 5.62
N GLY A 56 -6.89 2.82 5.69
CA GLY A 56 -7.88 1.81 5.36
C GLY A 56 -7.76 1.28 3.93
N ASN A 57 -7.54 2.16 2.96
CA ASN A 57 -7.29 1.78 1.57
C ASN A 57 -6.02 0.94 1.42
N ILE A 58 -4.92 1.33 2.10
CA ILE A 58 -3.66 0.56 2.10
C ILE A 58 -3.87 -0.84 2.71
N ASN A 59 -4.51 -0.91 3.87
CA ASN A 59 -4.80 -2.16 4.58
C ASN A 59 -5.64 -3.11 3.72
N ASN A 60 -6.64 -2.57 3.02
CA ASN A 60 -7.52 -3.35 2.16
C ASN A 60 -6.86 -3.71 0.80
N GLY A 61 -5.79 -3.01 0.41
CA GLY A 61 -5.21 -3.12 -0.93
C GLY A 61 -6.19 -2.74 -2.04
N ALA A 62 -7.14 -1.87 -1.73
CA ALA A 62 -8.23 -1.47 -2.62
C ALA A 62 -8.76 -0.09 -2.23
N THR A 63 -9.29 0.65 -3.19
CA THR A 63 -9.94 1.95 -2.95
C THR A 63 -11.32 1.75 -2.33
N THR A 64 -11.33 1.48 -1.02
CA THR A 64 -12.56 1.32 -0.21
C THR A 64 -13.18 2.69 0.10
N TYR A 65 -12.34 3.69 0.35
CA TYR A 65 -12.70 5.09 0.52
C TYR A 65 -12.34 5.86 -0.75
N ALA A 66 -13.35 6.30 -1.50
CA ALA A 66 -13.17 6.88 -2.84
C ALA A 66 -12.49 8.25 -2.83
N ASP A 67 -12.59 8.99 -1.73
CA ASP A 67 -11.94 10.29 -1.55
C ASP A 67 -10.42 10.21 -1.45
N CYS A 68 -9.87 9.01 -1.23
CA CYS A 68 -8.44 8.71 -1.19
C CYS A 68 -7.97 7.90 -2.42
N PRO A 69 -8.07 8.43 -3.66
CA PRO A 69 -7.65 7.69 -4.83
C PRO A 69 -6.13 7.53 -4.85
N PRO A 70 -5.62 6.32 -5.15
CA PRO A 70 -4.19 6.11 -5.31
C PRO A 70 -3.73 6.59 -6.69
N VAL A 71 -2.47 7.03 -6.77
CA VAL A 71 -1.69 7.00 -8.01
C VAL A 71 -0.98 5.65 -8.08
N GLY A 72 -1.18 4.90 -9.16
CA GLY A 72 -0.67 3.54 -9.32
C GLY A 72 -1.63 2.47 -8.77
N ALA A 73 -1.11 1.25 -8.59
CA ALA A 73 -1.86 0.11 -8.09
C ALA A 73 -1.33 -0.32 -6.73
N TYR A 74 -2.22 -0.78 -5.84
CA TYR A 74 -1.84 -1.29 -4.52
C TYR A 74 -0.92 -2.49 -4.65
N ALA A 75 0.14 -2.50 -3.85
CA ALA A 75 1.15 -3.56 -3.84
C ALA A 75 1.77 -3.71 -2.45
N THR A 76 3.07 -3.97 -2.38
CA THR A 76 3.82 -4.23 -1.15
C THR A 76 4.65 -3.04 -0.67
N ALA A 77 4.79 -2.00 -1.49
CA ALA A 77 5.63 -0.83 -1.22
C ALA A 77 4.83 0.49 -1.29
N ASP A 78 3.56 0.42 -0.87
CA ASP A 78 2.63 1.54 -0.95
C ASP A 78 3.05 2.72 -0.06
N LYS A 79 2.57 3.91 -0.40
CA LYS A 79 2.97 5.19 0.20
C LYS A 79 1.77 6.05 0.55
N ILE A 80 1.90 6.76 1.66
CA ILE A 80 1.00 7.84 2.07
C ILE A 80 1.83 9.12 2.17
N ILE A 81 1.38 10.17 1.48
CA ILE A 81 1.98 11.50 1.52
C ILE A 81 1.09 12.41 2.36
N LEU A 82 1.69 13.05 3.36
CA LEU A 82 1.04 14.02 4.22
C LEU A 82 1.57 15.42 3.88
N PRO A 83 0.75 16.28 3.25
CA PRO A 83 1.02 17.70 3.21
C PRO A 83 1.28 18.32 4.60
N ALA A 84 1.71 19.58 4.61
CA ALA A 84 1.81 20.33 5.86
C ALA A 84 0.41 20.47 6.50
N GLY A 85 0.32 20.18 7.80
CA GLY A 85 -0.93 20.18 8.54
C GLY A 85 -0.90 19.28 9.78
N THR A 86 -2.02 19.27 10.50
CA THR A 86 -2.23 18.44 11.67
C THR A 86 -3.35 17.45 11.39
N TYR A 87 -3.03 16.17 11.53
CA TYR A 87 -3.94 15.05 11.33
C TYR A 87 -4.31 14.49 12.71
N THR A 88 -5.50 14.82 13.20
CA THR A 88 -5.90 14.49 14.58
C THR A 88 -6.90 13.34 14.59
N ASN A 89 -6.57 12.24 15.27
CA ASN A 89 -7.51 11.16 15.52
C ASN A 89 -8.68 11.71 16.37
N ALA A 90 -9.92 11.46 15.95
CA ALA A 90 -11.11 12.02 16.57
C ALA A 90 -12.25 11.01 16.79
N ILE A 91 -12.19 9.84 16.16
CA ILE A 91 -13.18 8.78 16.38
C ILE A 91 -12.85 8.03 17.67
N ALA A 92 -13.55 8.35 18.76
CA ALA A 92 -13.33 7.70 20.05
C ALA A 92 -13.62 6.19 20.00
N GLY A 93 -12.79 5.41 20.69
CA GLY A 93 -12.86 3.96 20.81
C GLY A 93 -11.54 3.46 21.39
N ILE A 94 -11.56 2.27 22.00
CA ILE A 94 -10.36 1.60 22.51
C ILE A 94 -10.47 0.11 22.19
N ALA A 95 -9.31 -0.55 22.08
CA ALA A 95 -9.19 -1.99 21.86
C ALA A 95 -9.91 -2.48 20.58
N GLU A 96 -9.79 -1.72 19.51
CA GLU A 96 -10.06 -2.20 18.14
C GLU A 96 -8.74 -2.30 17.37
N ASP A 97 -8.67 -3.22 16.41
CA ASP A 97 -7.47 -3.53 15.64
C ASP A 97 -7.72 -3.46 14.11
N LEU A 98 -8.78 -2.76 13.70
CA LEU A 98 -9.28 -2.69 12.32
C LEU A 98 -9.40 -1.26 11.77
N ASN A 99 -8.71 -0.31 12.40
CA ASN A 99 -8.62 1.10 11.97
C ASN A 99 -9.99 1.80 11.93
N ALA A 100 -10.92 1.40 12.81
CA ALA A 100 -12.29 1.89 12.83
C ALA A 100 -12.51 3.04 13.83
N SER A 101 -11.68 3.13 14.87
CA SER A 101 -11.74 4.10 15.96
C SER A 101 -10.35 4.30 16.57
N GLY A 102 -10.24 4.99 17.71
CA GLY A 102 -9.01 5.02 18.51
C GLY A 102 -7.75 5.40 17.74
N ASP A 103 -6.72 4.57 17.86
CA ASP A 103 -5.49 4.69 17.10
C ASP A 103 -5.63 4.32 15.63
N LEU A 104 -4.62 4.67 14.83
CA LEU A 104 -4.57 4.27 13.43
C LEU A 104 -3.92 2.90 13.31
N ASP A 105 -4.69 1.88 12.94
CA ASP A 105 -4.17 0.52 12.77
C ASP A 105 -3.56 0.33 11.38
N ILE A 106 -2.29 -0.04 11.34
CA ILE A 106 -1.57 -0.35 10.11
C ILE A 106 -1.35 -1.86 10.03
N LEU A 107 -2.06 -2.51 9.10
CA LEU A 107 -2.06 -3.95 8.88
C LEU A 107 -1.19 -4.36 7.68
N LYS A 108 -0.83 -3.41 6.80
CA LYS A 108 0.05 -3.64 5.63
C LYS A 108 1.24 -2.69 5.62
N THR A 109 2.34 -3.17 5.03
CA THR A 109 3.58 -2.39 4.89
C THR A 109 3.34 -1.10 4.12
N VAL A 110 3.79 0.02 4.68
CA VAL A 110 3.56 1.35 4.12
C VAL A 110 4.70 2.31 4.45
N THR A 111 4.98 3.25 3.54
CA THR A 111 5.82 4.42 3.82
C THR A 111 4.94 5.65 4.00
N ILE A 112 5.05 6.33 5.14
CA ILE A 112 4.36 7.59 5.44
C ILE A 112 5.39 8.72 5.41
N THR A 113 5.19 9.70 4.53
CA THR A 113 6.10 10.84 4.37
C THR A 113 5.35 12.15 4.57
N GLY A 114 5.76 12.91 5.58
CA GLY A 114 5.26 14.27 5.80
C GLY A 114 6.10 15.34 5.09
N ALA A 115 5.56 16.56 5.03
CA ALA A 115 6.21 17.73 4.43
C ALA A 115 7.42 18.24 5.26
N GLY A 116 7.69 17.64 6.42
CA GLY A 116 8.78 17.98 7.33
C GLY A 116 8.28 17.96 8.77
N ALA A 117 9.11 17.55 9.72
CA ALA A 117 8.69 17.37 11.12
C ALA A 117 8.15 18.68 11.77
N ALA A 118 8.59 19.85 11.31
CA ALA A 118 8.05 21.13 11.78
C ALA A 118 6.69 21.52 11.16
N ALA A 119 6.28 20.84 10.08
CA ALA A 119 5.13 21.21 9.25
C ALA A 119 4.03 20.15 9.24
N THR A 120 4.33 18.90 9.63
CA THR A 120 3.38 17.79 9.64
C THR A 120 3.33 17.15 11.02
N THR A 121 2.14 17.08 11.62
CA THR A 121 1.90 16.45 12.91
C THR A 121 0.79 15.42 12.81
N ILE A 122 0.99 14.24 13.40
CA ILE A 122 -0.08 13.26 13.61
C ILE A 122 -0.41 13.21 15.10
N HIS A 123 -1.59 13.66 15.46
CA HIS A 123 -2.00 13.85 16.85
C HIS A 123 -3.02 12.79 17.26
N GLY A 124 -2.75 12.01 18.31
CA GLY A 124 -3.64 10.93 18.77
C GLY A 124 -4.95 11.38 19.44
N GLY A 125 -5.31 12.66 19.33
CA GLY A 125 -6.55 13.22 19.87
C GLY A 125 -6.73 13.19 21.40
N ALA A 126 -5.76 12.64 22.14
CA ALA A 126 -5.92 12.24 23.53
C ALA A 126 -7.08 11.23 23.75
N ILE A 127 -7.39 10.42 22.73
CA ILE A 127 -8.44 9.40 22.79
C ILE A 127 -7.88 7.98 22.96
N ASP A 128 -6.72 7.69 22.36
CA ASP A 128 -5.94 6.45 22.50
C ASP A 128 -4.47 6.76 22.13
N ARG A 129 -3.69 5.74 21.76
CA ARG A 129 -2.41 5.84 21.06
C ARG A 129 -2.59 6.58 19.73
N VAL A 130 -1.48 6.94 19.10
CA VAL A 130 -1.53 7.60 17.78
C VAL A 130 -1.73 6.56 16.68
N MET A 131 -0.93 5.49 16.70
CA MET A 131 -0.96 4.41 15.73
C MET A 131 -0.64 3.08 16.41
N GLN A 132 -1.12 2.00 15.83
CA GLN A 132 -0.74 0.63 16.16
C GLN A 132 -0.31 -0.12 14.91
N ILE A 133 0.89 -0.71 14.96
CA ILE A 133 1.47 -1.46 13.85
C ILE A 133 1.23 -2.93 14.12
N LEU A 134 0.33 -3.54 13.34
CA LEU A 134 0.00 -4.95 13.47
C LEU A 134 0.87 -5.80 12.55
N ARG A 135 1.45 -6.87 13.11
CA ARG A 135 2.26 -7.80 12.32
C ARG A 135 1.43 -8.46 11.21
N PRO A 136 2.00 -8.67 10.02
CA PRO A 136 3.42 -8.54 9.66
C PRO A 136 3.82 -7.16 9.10
N ALA A 137 3.03 -6.11 9.30
CA ALA A 137 3.31 -4.80 8.71
C ALA A 137 4.68 -4.23 9.13
N ALA A 138 5.34 -3.58 8.19
CA ALA A 138 6.50 -2.73 8.43
C ALA A 138 6.16 -1.29 8.02
N VAL A 139 6.46 -0.33 8.90
CA VAL A 139 6.14 1.09 8.65
C VAL A 139 7.42 1.90 8.63
N THR A 140 7.60 2.69 7.58
CA THR A 140 8.62 3.74 7.52
C THR A 140 7.93 5.08 7.64
N ILE A 141 8.31 5.90 8.63
CA ILE A 141 7.77 7.25 8.82
C ILE A 141 8.92 8.25 8.73
N SER A 142 8.71 9.32 7.96
CA SER A 142 9.68 10.41 7.85
C SER A 142 8.98 11.76 7.68
N GLY A 143 9.61 12.84 8.14
CA GLY A 143 9.08 14.19 7.99
C GLY A 143 7.79 14.45 8.77
N VAL A 144 7.57 13.76 9.88
CA VAL A 144 6.39 13.88 10.75
C VAL A 144 6.84 14.06 12.21
N LEU A 145 6.13 14.92 12.95
CA LEU A 145 6.18 15.04 14.41
C LEU A 145 5.07 14.24 15.07
#